data_AF-A0A7J2PYK3-F1
#
_entry.id   AF-A0A7J2PYK3-F1
#
_cell.length_a   1.000
_cell.length_b   1.000
_cell.length_c   1.000
_cell.angle_alpha   90.00
_cell.angle_beta   90.00
_cell.angle_gamma   90.00
#
_symmetry.space_group_name_H-M   'P 1'
#
loop_
_entity.id
_entity.type
_entity.pdbx_description
1 polymer ?
#
loop_
_entity_poly.entity_id
_entity_poly.type
_entity_poly.pdbx_seq_one_letter_code
_entity_poly.pdbx_strand_id
1 'polypeptide(L)'
;MSDEPQFPDLPDIGDVLDRKDRFVEKKHSVLKCGECQDKYTRLFKAGDFVFRKLTEEKCKECQKKDSLTIVEIYSEWIDPKKKK
;
A
#
# COMPACT_ATOMS: atom_id res chain seq x y z
N MET A 1 48.65 -6.76 31.24
CA MET A 1 47.65 -5.75 30.87
C MET A 1 46.80 -6.40 29.79
N SER A 2 45.65 -6.96 30.14
CA SER A 2 44.70 -7.49 29.16
C SER A 2 43.61 -6.47 29.03
N ASP A 3 43.65 -5.67 27.96
CA ASP A 3 42.61 -4.71 27.64
C ASP A 3 41.29 -5.48 27.45
N GLU A 4 40.30 -5.19 28.29
CA GLU A 4 38.95 -5.73 28.15
C GLU A 4 38.34 -5.28 26.81
N PRO A 5 37.65 -6.16 26.07
CA PRO A 5 37.04 -5.80 24.81
C PRO A 5 35.93 -4.76 25.05
N GLN A 6 36.13 -3.54 24.53
CA GLN A 6 35.08 -2.53 24.47
C GLN A 6 34.00 -3.00 23.50
N PHE A 7 32.77 -3.17 24.01
CA PHE A 7 31.60 -3.33 23.16
C PHE A 7 31.31 -2.00 22.45
N PRO A 8 30.92 -2.03 21.16
CA PRO A 8 30.48 -0.82 20.48
C PRO A 8 29.22 -0.26 21.16
N ASP A 9 29.13 1.07 21.25
CA ASP A 9 27.94 1.74 21.76
C ASP A 9 26.71 1.28 20.97
N LEU A 10 25.73 0.72 21.66
CA LEU A 10 24.44 0.39 21.07
C LEU A 10 23.76 1.71 20.68
N PRO A 11 23.29 1.88 19.44
CA PRO A 11 22.56 3.09 19.07
C PRO A 11 21.29 3.22 19.92
N ASP A 12 21.04 4.42 20.44
CA ASP A 12 19.86 4.75 21.23
C ASP A 12 18.59 4.40 20.46
N ILE A 13 17.79 3.48 21.02
CA ILE A 13 16.61 2.89 20.37
C ILE A 13 15.54 3.98 20.08
N GLY A 14 15.59 5.11 20.80
CA GLY A 14 14.68 6.25 20.66
C GLY A 14 14.72 6.92 19.27
N ASP A 15 15.92 7.11 18.69
CA ASP A 15 16.09 7.78 17.39
C ASP A 15 15.51 6.99 16.20
N VAL A 16 15.28 5.68 16.39
CA VAL A 16 14.73 4.79 15.37
C VAL A 16 13.21 4.82 15.35
N LEU A 17 12.56 5.01 16.51
CA LEU A 17 11.11 5.06 16.65
C LEU A 17 10.52 6.34 16.02
N ASP A 18 11.16 7.49 16.24
CA ASP A 18 10.79 8.80 15.67
C ASP A 18 10.81 8.86 14.13
N ARG A 19 11.44 7.88 13.47
CA ARG A 19 11.45 7.76 12.01
C ARG A 19 10.22 7.03 11.50
N LYS A 20 9.71 6.04 12.24
CA LYS A 20 8.56 5.21 11.82
C LYS A 20 7.23 5.95 11.93
N ASP A 21 7.06 6.80 12.94
CA ASP A 21 5.82 7.58 13.15
C ASP A 21 5.52 8.59 12.03
N ARG A 22 6.50 8.86 11.16
CA ARG A 22 6.31 9.75 10.01
C ARG A 22 5.60 9.07 8.87
N PHE A 23 5.71 7.74 8.73
CA PHE A 23 5.18 7.06 7.56
C PHE A 23 3.66 6.88 7.67
N VAL A 24 2.95 7.24 6.61
CA VAL A 24 1.50 7.03 6.50
C VAL A 24 1.25 5.78 5.68
N GLU A 25 0.53 4.80 6.26
CA GLU A 25 0.06 3.63 5.52
C GLU A 25 -1.06 4.05 4.56
N LYS A 26 -0.86 3.83 3.25
CA LYS A 26 -1.91 3.95 2.24
C LYS A 26 -2.26 2.57 1.70
N LYS A 27 -3.56 2.29 1.68
CA LYS A 27 -4.10 1.03 1.16
C LYS A 27 -4.66 1.26 -0.23
N HIS A 28 -4.31 0.36 -1.15
CA HIS A 28 -4.68 0.41 -2.55
C HIS A 28 -5.45 -0.84 -2.93
N SER A 29 -6.45 -0.67 -3.79
CA SER A 29 -7.15 -1.77 -4.44
C SER A 29 -6.88 -1.74 -5.94
N VAL A 30 -6.54 -2.90 -6.49
CA VAL A 30 -6.32 -3.10 -7.92
C VAL A 30 -7.55 -3.76 -8.50
N LEU A 31 -8.10 -3.10 -9.52
CA LEU A 31 -9.28 -3.53 -10.24
C LEU A 31 -8.85 -4.02 -11.60
N LYS A 32 -9.42 -5.15 -12.00
CA LYS A 32 -9.28 -5.71 -13.34
C LYS A 32 -10.64 -5.77 -14.00
N CYS A 33 -10.75 -5.24 -15.22
CA CYS A 33 -11.93 -5.45 -16.04
C CYS A 33 -11.90 -6.87 -16.64
N GLY A 34 -13.00 -7.62 -16.55
CA GLY A 34 -13.12 -8.93 -17.20
C GLY A 34 -13.23 -8.85 -18.72
N GLU A 35 -13.62 -7.69 -19.25
CA GLU A 35 -13.96 -7.50 -20.67
C GLU A 35 -12.77 -6.99 -21.48
N CYS A 36 -12.17 -5.87 -21.07
CA CYS A 36 -10.98 -5.32 -21.72
C CYS A 36 -9.67 -5.76 -21.06
N GLN A 37 -9.73 -6.47 -19.94
CA GLN A 37 -8.56 -6.96 -19.17
C GLN A 37 -7.67 -5.87 -18.55
N ASP A 38 -8.02 -4.59 -18.75
CA ASP A 38 -7.30 -3.48 -18.16
C ASP A 38 -7.30 -3.52 -16.64
N LYS A 39 -6.16 -3.12 -16.09
CA LYS A 39 -5.93 -3.01 -14.65
C LYS A 39 -5.77 -1.56 -14.27
N TYR A 40 -6.39 -1.15 -13.18
CA TYR A 40 -6.22 0.19 -12.62
C TYR A 40 -6.24 0.16 -11.11
N THR A 41 -5.50 1.09 -10.52
CA THR A 41 -5.35 1.20 -9.07
C THR A 41 -6.22 2.34 -8.56
N ARG A 42 -6.82 2.14 -7.39
CA ARG A 42 -7.51 3.18 -6.63
C ARG A 42 -7.16 3.08 -5.15
N LEU A 43 -7.56 4.09 -4.39
CA LEU A 43 -7.52 4.03 -2.93
C LEU A 43 -8.54 3.00 -2.42
N PHE A 44 -8.10 2.16 -1.49
CA PHE A 44 -8.95 1.19 -0.84
C PHE A 44 -10.19 1.85 -0.24
N LYS A 45 -11.36 1.30 -0.56
CA LYS A 45 -12.63 1.68 0.07
C LYS A 45 -13.09 0.59 1.02
N ALA A 46 -13.78 0.96 2.10
CA ALA A 46 -14.37 -0.01 3.02
C ALA A 46 -15.33 -0.94 2.24
N GLY A 47 -15.11 -2.25 2.36
CA GLY A 47 -15.80 -3.27 1.59
C GLY A 47 -15.07 -3.72 0.32
N ASP A 48 -13.91 -3.16 -0.02
CA ASP A 48 -13.06 -3.77 -1.04
C ASP A 48 -12.57 -5.13 -0.55
N PHE A 49 -12.91 -6.19 -1.27
CA PHE A 49 -12.46 -7.56 -1.01
C PHE A 49 -11.85 -8.13 -2.29
N VAL A 50 -10.82 -8.95 -2.15
CA VAL A 50 -10.23 -9.67 -3.27
C VAL A 50 -11.31 -10.56 -3.90
N PHE A 51 -11.34 -10.61 -5.22
CA PHE A 51 -12.33 -11.27 -6.07
C PHE A 51 -13.76 -10.71 -5.98
N ARG A 52 -13.97 -9.57 -5.30
CA ARG A 52 -15.27 -8.89 -5.31
C ARG A 52 -15.52 -8.27 -6.69
N LYS A 53 -16.69 -8.58 -7.26
CA LYS A 53 -17.21 -7.88 -8.44
C LYS A 53 -17.85 -6.56 -8.01
N LEU A 54 -17.53 -5.49 -8.73
CA LEU A 54 -18.14 -4.17 -8.54
C LEU A 54 -19.25 -3.98 -9.55
N THR A 55 -20.47 -3.88 -9.05
CA THR A 55 -21.67 -3.70 -9.87
C THR A 55 -22.03 -2.23 -10.07
N GLU A 56 -21.62 -1.38 -9.15
CA GLU A 56 -21.94 0.06 -9.16
C GLU A 56 -21.00 0.86 -10.08
N GLU A 57 -19.83 0.32 -10.41
CA GLU A 57 -18.80 1.03 -11.17
C GLU A 57 -18.72 0.55 -12.62
N LYS A 58 -18.41 1.50 -13.51
CA LYS A 58 -18.11 1.22 -14.92
C LYS A 58 -16.61 1.16 -15.12
N CYS A 59 -16.17 0.32 -16.04
CA CYS A 59 -14.78 0.36 -16.50
C CYS A 59 -14.47 1.72 -17.13
N LYS A 60 -13.30 2.29 -16.83
CA LYS A 60 -12.87 3.58 -17.42
C LYS A 60 -12.63 3.47 -18.93
N GLU A 61 -12.11 2.33 -19.39
CA GLU A 61 -11.76 2.10 -20.79
C GLU A 61 -12.96 1.67 -21.61
N CYS A 62 -13.60 0.55 -21.25
CA CYS A 62 -14.69 -0.01 -22.06
C CYS A 62 -16.10 0.42 -21.64
N GLN A 63 -16.25 1.21 -20.56
CA GLN A 63 -17.52 1.72 -20.03
C GLN A 63 -18.57 0.67 -19.64
N LYS A 64 -18.24 -0.62 -19.71
CA LYS A 64 -19.12 -1.72 -19.32
C LYS A 64 -19.34 -1.73 -17.81
N LYS A 65 -20.61 -1.83 -17.41
CA LYS A 65 -21.04 -2.08 -16.03
C LYS A 65 -20.75 -3.53 -15.64
N ASP A 66 -20.69 -3.81 -14.34
CA ASP A 66 -20.53 -5.16 -13.76
C ASP A 66 -19.29 -5.95 -14.23
N SER A 67 -18.36 -5.28 -14.92
CA SER A 67 -17.21 -5.90 -15.56
C SER A 67 -15.97 -5.87 -14.67
N LEU A 68 -16.02 -5.18 -13.54
CA LEU A 68 -14.86 -4.87 -12.72
C LEU A 68 -14.76 -5.85 -11.55
N THR A 69 -13.58 -6.43 -11.37
CA THR A 69 -13.28 -7.32 -10.25
C THR A 69 -12.04 -6.83 -9.54
N ILE A 70 -12.07 -6.76 -8.21
CA ILE A 70 -10.88 -6.45 -7.42
C ILE A 70 -10.01 -7.70 -7.43
N VAL A 71 -8.77 -7.58 -7.90
CA VAL A 71 -7.84 -8.72 -8.02
C VAL A 71 -6.76 -8.71 -6.96
N GLU A 72 -6.48 -7.55 -6.38
CA GLU A 72 -5.39 -7.39 -5.43
C GLU A 72 -5.68 -6.21 -4.50
N ILE A 73 -5.22 -6.33 -3.26
CA ILE A 73 -5.25 -5.25 -2.27
C ILE A 73 -3.88 -5.25 -1.60
N TYR A 74 -3.22 -4.10 -1.62
CA TYR A 74 -1.88 -3.94 -1.05
C TYR A 74 -1.79 -2.66 -0.23
N SER A 75 -0.82 -2.59 0.68
CA SER A 75 -0.51 -1.38 1.43
C SER A 75 0.92 -0.90 1.16
N GLU A 76 1.08 0.41 1.14
CA GLU A 76 2.35 1.09 0.98
C GLU A 76 2.56 2.06 2.14
N TRP A 77 3.79 2.09 2.66
CA TRP A 77 4.22 3.08 3.65
C TRP A 77 4.84 4.27 2.93
N ILE A 78 4.20 5.44 3.05
CA ILE A 78 4.63 6.66 2.35
C ILE A 78 5.17 7.65 3.37
N ASP A 79 6.36 8.19 3.11
CA ASP A 79 6.89 9.34 3.87
C ASP A 79 6.22 10.63 3.37
N PRO A 80 5.39 11.31 4.18
CA PRO A 80 4.69 12.53 3.80
C PRO A 80 5.64 13.71 3.55
N LYS A 81 6.89 13.66 4.03
CA LYS A 81 7.89 14.72 3.83
C LYS A 81 8.64 14.60 2.49
N LYS A 82 8.60 13.44 1.84
CA LYS A 82 9.10 13.30 0.46
C LYS A 82 8.08 13.89 -0.52
N LYS A 83 8.16 15.20 -0.75
CA LYS A 83 7.62 15.79 -1.97
C LYS A 83 8.42 15.22 -3.15
N LYS A 84 7.73 14.63 -4.13
CA LYS A 84 8.33 14.31 -5.43
C LYS A 84 8.76 15.58 -6.13
#